data_AF-A0A512J4E4-F1
#
_entry.id   AF-A0A512J4E4-F1
#
_cell.length_a   1.000
_cell.length_b   1.000
_cell.length_c   1.000
_cell.angle_alpha   90.00
_cell.angle_beta   90.00
_cell.angle_gamma   90.00
#
_symmetry.space_group_name_H-M   'P 1'
#
loop_
_entity.id
_entity.type
_entity.pdbx_description
1 polymer ?
#
loop_
_entity_poly.entity_id
_entity_poly.type
_entity_poly.pdbx_seq_one_letter_code
_entity_poly.pdbx_strand_id
1 'polypeptide(L)'
;MTIANLSKPLEKIEAARHVGQPTKIIANYPVGDEEARDASVNWRQWVAEERASVKGKVLWLMQPPLTVEEWAARYTPQEGQVH
;
A
#
# COMPACT_ATOMS: atom_id res chain seq x y z
N MET A 1 -21.93 -17.50 26.02
CA MET A 1 -21.33 -16.43 25.18
C MET A 1 -22.47 -15.78 24.42
N THR A 2 -22.74 -14.49 24.64
CA THR A 2 -23.90 -13.78 24.06
C THR A 2 -23.43 -12.74 23.03
N ILE A 3 -24.25 -12.44 22.02
CA ILE A 3 -23.93 -11.47 20.94
C ILE A 3 -23.52 -10.10 21.53
N ALA A 4 -24.14 -9.68 22.65
CA ALA A 4 -23.79 -8.45 23.35
C ALA A 4 -22.34 -8.40 23.90
N ASN A 5 -21.70 -9.55 24.14
CA ASN A 5 -20.30 -9.60 24.58
C ASN A 5 -19.29 -9.46 23.42
N LEU A 6 -19.75 -9.52 22.17
CA LEU A 6 -18.91 -9.33 20.98
C LEU A 6 -18.81 -7.86 20.55
N SER A 7 -19.73 -6.99 20.98
CA SER A 7 -19.75 -5.57 20.58
C SER A 7 -18.49 -4.80 21.03
N LYS A 8 -18.06 -4.95 22.29
CA LYS A 8 -16.85 -4.26 22.79
C LYS A 8 -15.56 -4.67 22.06
N PRO A 9 -15.29 -5.97 21.82
CA PRO A 9 -14.18 -6.39 20.97
C PRO A 9 -14.28 -5.85 19.53
N LEU A 10 -15.48 -5.90 18.93
CA LEU A 10 -15.71 -5.41 17.56
C LEU A 10 -15.46 -3.91 17.44
N GLU A 11 -16.00 -3.09 18.34
CA GLU A 11 -15.75 -1.65 18.37
C GLU A 11 -14.26 -1.33 18.50
N LYS A 12 -13.51 -2.14 19.28
CA LYS A 12 -12.06 -1.98 19.43
C LYS A 12 -11.30 -2.37 18.16
N ILE A 13 -11.77 -3.38 17.43
CA ILE A 13 -11.21 -3.81 16.14
C ILE A 13 -11.54 -2.78 15.04
N GLU A 14 -12.76 -2.24 15.03
CA GLU A 14 -13.19 -1.22 14.07
C GLU A 14 -12.53 0.14 14.35
N ALA A 15 -12.35 0.53 15.61
CA ALA A 15 -11.58 1.72 15.98
C ALA A 15 -10.08 1.59 15.67
N ALA A 16 -9.54 0.36 15.67
CA ALA A 16 -8.17 0.08 15.24
C ALA A 16 -8.02 0.00 13.72
N ARG A 17 -9.11 -0.26 12.97
CA ARG A 17 -9.12 -0.16 11.51
C ARG A 17 -9.08 1.32 11.14
N HIS A 18 -7.99 1.73 10.51
CA HIS A 18 -7.85 3.10 10.06
C HIS A 18 -8.90 3.39 8.98
N VAL A 19 -9.95 4.15 9.32
CA VAL A 19 -11.10 4.42 8.41
C VAL A 19 -10.82 5.60 7.46
N GLY A 20 -9.84 6.46 7.81
CA GLY A 20 -9.49 7.65 7.04
C GLY A 20 -8.71 7.33 5.77
N GLN A 21 -9.09 7.98 4.66
CA GLN A 21 -8.36 7.86 3.39
C GLN A 21 -6.90 8.28 3.56
N PRO A 22 -5.93 7.51 3.04
CA PRO A 22 -4.54 7.93 2.98
C PRO A 22 -4.40 9.25 2.21
N THR A 23 -3.60 10.16 2.74
CA THR A 23 -3.34 11.48 2.13
C THR A 23 -1.97 11.57 1.48
N LYS A 24 -1.12 10.56 1.70
CA LYS A 24 0.26 10.51 1.23
C LYS A 24 0.62 9.07 0.86
N ILE A 25 1.47 8.92 -0.15
CA ILE A 25 2.07 7.64 -0.53
C ILE A 25 3.56 7.72 -0.25
N ILE A 26 4.11 6.67 0.35
CA ILE A 26 5.55 6.41 0.45
C ILE A 26 5.82 5.08 -0.23
N ALA A 27 6.79 5.05 -1.14
CA ALA A 27 7.19 3.84 -1.85
C ALA A 27 8.71 3.71 -1.85
N ASN A 28 9.21 2.47 -1.86
CA ASN A 28 10.64 2.16 -2.01
C ASN A 28 11.06 1.88 -3.46
N TYR A 29 10.18 2.14 -4.43
CA TYR A 29 10.41 1.98 -5.85
C TYR A 29 9.76 3.15 -6.62
N PRO A 30 10.17 3.40 -7.88
CA PRO A 30 9.52 4.40 -8.72
C PRO A 30 8.06 4.00 -8.99
N VAL A 31 7.11 4.83 -8.53
CA VAL A 31 5.68 4.65 -8.75
C VAL A 31 5.23 5.64 -9.81
N GLY A 32 4.58 5.17 -10.87
CA GLY A 32 4.02 6.02 -11.91
C GLY A 32 2.72 6.71 -11.48
N ASP A 33 2.32 7.79 -12.16
CA ASP A 33 1.12 8.57 -11.81
C ASP A 33 -0.17 7.76 -11.83
N GLU A 34 -0.30 6.83 -12.79
CA GLU A 34 -1.47 5.94 -12.89
C GLU A 34 -1.54 4.96 -11.73
N GLU A 35 -0.40 4.36 -11.37
CA GLU A 35 -0.28 3.44 -10.24
C GLU A 35 -0.55 4.17 -8.92
N ALA A 36 0.00 5.37 -8.73
CA ALA A 36 -0.23 6.19 -7.54
C ALA A 36 -1.71 6.58 -7.39
N ARG A 37 -2.38 6.88 -8.51
CA ARG A 37 -3.81 7.20 -8.52
C ARG A 37 -4.65 5.97 -8.18
N ASP A 38 -4.37 4.82 -8.79
CA ASP A 38 -5.04 3.56 -8.47
C ASP A 38 -4.86 3.18 -7.00
N ALA A 39 -3.62 3.23 -6.50
CA ALA A 39 -3.29 2.97 -5.11
C ALA A 39 -4.04 3.91 -4.15
N SER A 40 -4.23 5.18 -4.52
CA SER A 40 -4.94 6.16 -3.69
C SER A 40 -6.45 5.95 -3.66
N VAL A 41 -7.06 5.60 -4.80
CA VAL A 41 -8.51 5.38 -4.92
C VAL A 41 -8.90 4.03 -4.35
N ASN A 42 -8.13 3.00 -4.65
CA ASN A 42 -8.39 1.60 -4.33
C ASN A 42 -7.54 1.09 -3.14
N TRP A 43 -7.08 2.00 -2.27
CA TRP A 43 -6.14 1.68 -1.18
C TRP A 43 -6.60 0.54 -0.27
N ARG A 44 -7.93 0.40 -0.03
CA ARG A 44 -8.48 -0.69 0.79
C ARG A 44 -8.25 -2.06 0.15
N GLN A 45 -8.41 -2.14 -1.17
CA GLN A 45 -8.15 -3.34 -1.93
C GLN A 45 -6.66 -3.66 -1.94
N TRP A 46 -5.82 -2.65 -2.16
CA TRP A 46 -4.36 -2.83 -2.10
C TRP A 46 -3.85 -3.34 -0.75
N VAL A 47 -4.45 -2.88 0.35
CA VAL A 47 -4.14 -3.40 1.69
C VAL A 47 -4.65 -4.83 1.86
N ALA A 48 -5.84 -5.16 1.35
CA ALA A 48 -6.39 -6.50 1.41
C ALA A 48 -5.59 -7.52 0.58
N GLU A 49 -5.00 -7.07 -0.53
CA GLU A 49 -4.10 -7.85 -1.40
C GLU A 49 -2.65 -7.88 -0.90
N GLU A 50 -2.37 -7.32 0.28
CA GLU A 50 -1.02 -7.22 0.87
C GLU A 50 0.00 -6.45 -0.02
N ARG A 51 -0.49 -5.69 -1.01
CA ARG A 51 0.30 -4.83 -1.90
C ARG A 51 0.68 -3.50 -1.24
N ALA A 52 -0.06 -3.11 -0.21
CA ALA A 52 0.17 -1.89 0.53
C ALA A 52 -0.10 -2.09 2.02
N SER A 53 0.43 -1.17 2.83
CA SER A 53 0.06 -1.06 4.25
C SER A 53 -0.30 0.38 4.61
N VAL A 54 -1.23 0.56 5.53
CA VAL A 54 -1.63 1.90 5.99
C VAL A 54 -1.11 2.12 7.40
N LYS A 55 -0.37 3.22 7.59
CA LYS A 55 0.12 3.65 8.91
C LYS A 55 -0.22 5.11 9.11
N GLY A 56 -1.22 5.38 9.96
CA GLY A 56 -1.83 6.70 10.03
C GLY A 56 -2.35 7.12 8.65
N LYS A 57 -2.17 8.38 8.25
CA LYS A 57 -2.66 8.88 6.95
C LYS A 57 -1.73 8.59 5.76
N VAL A 58 -0.85 7.61 5.88
CA VAL A 58 0.16 7.28 4.86
C VAL A 58 -0.05 5.86 4.36
N LEU A 59 -0.13 5.72 3.04
CA LEU A 59 -0.11 4.45 2.33
C LEU A 59 1.34 4.10 1.97
N TRP A 60 1.79 2.94 2.41
CA TRP A 60 3.13 2.43 2.20
C TRP A 60 3.10 1.34 1.13
N LEU A 61 3.80 1.58 0.03
CA LEU A 61 3.99 0.63 -1.07
C LEU A 61 5.42 0.08 -0.97
N MET A 62 5.58 -0.94 -0.14
CA MET A 62 6.88 -1.54 0.14
C MET A 62 6.99 -2.88 -0.55
N GLN A 63 7.84 -2.95 -1.57
CA GLN A 63 8.24 -4.24 -2.15
C GLN A 63 9.41 -4.81 -1.36
N PRO A 64 9.57 -6.15 -1.32
CA PRO A 64 10.77 -6.77 -0.78
C PRO A 64 12.01 -6.13 -1.41
N PRO A 65 13.07 -5.89 -0.62
CA PRO A 65 14.30 -5.36 -1.17
C PRO A 65 14.84 -6.32 -2.23
N LEU A 66 14.93 -5.84 -3.46
CA LEU A 66 15.58 -6.56 -4.55
C LEU A 66 17.08 -6.60 -4.32
N THR A 67 17.76 -7.63 -4.82
CA THR A 67 19.21 -7.55 -4.98
C THR A 67 19.56 -6.45 -5.99
N VAL A 68 20.81 -5.98 -5.97
CA VAL A 68 21.28 -4.97 -6.93
C VAL A 68 21.08 -5.44 -8.38
N GLU A 69 21.28 -6.73 -8.63
CA GLU A 69 21.13 -7.35 -9.96
C GLU A 69 19.66 -7.35 -10.42
N GLU A 70 18.73 -7.71 -9.52
CA GLU A 70 17.29 -7.69 -9.80
C GLU A 70 16.77 -6.26 -10.01
N TRP A 71 17.27 -5.31 -9.22
CA TRP A 71 16.92 -3.89 -9.38
C TRP A 71 17.42 -3.35 -10.72
N ALA A 72 18.68 -3.62 -11.08
CA ALA A 72 19.26 -3.20 -12.35
C ALA A 72 18.52 -3.81 -13.53
N ALA A 73 18.19 -5.10 -13.50
CA ALA A 73 17.44 -5.75 -14.58
C ALA A 73 16.04 -5.16 -14.78
N ARG A 74 15.40 -4.66 -13.71
CA ARG A 74 14.01 -4.19 -13.73
C ARG A 74 13.86 -2.70 -14.02
N TYR A 75 14.84 -1.89 -13.64
CA TYR A 75 14.76 -0.42 -13.68
C TYR A 75 15.87 0.26 -14.49
N THR A 76 16.84 -0.49 -15.03
CA THR A 76 17.78 0.09 -16.00
C THR A 76 17.05 0.23 -17.35
N PRO A 77 16.90 1.44 -17.89
CA PRO A 77 16.38 1.59 -19.24
C PRO A 77 17.33 0.87 -20.21
N GLN A 78 16.80 -0.05 -21.01
CA GLN A 78 17.56 -0.56 -22.15
C GLN A 78 17.93 0.65 -23.02
N GLU A 79 19.22 0.85 -23.28
CA GLU A 79 19.70 1.89 -24.19
C GLU A 79 18.92 1.78 -25.50
N GLY A 80 17.95 2.68 -25.74
CA GLY A 80 17.13 2.62 -26.94
C GLY A 80 15.76 3.30 -26.95
N GLN A 81 15.22 3.80 -25.83
CA GLN A 81 13.97 4.59 -25.88
C GLN A 81 14.15 5.99 -25.28
N VAL A 82 14.79 6.84 -26.08
CA VAL A 82 14.43 8.26 -26.16
C VAL A 82 13.12 8.36 -26.95
N HIS A 83 12.07 8.87 -26.33
CA HIS A 83 11.01 9.61 -27.02
C HIS A 83 10.34 10.61 -26.09
#